data_AF-A0A9D5VIH0-F1
#
_entry.id   AF-A0A9D5VIH0-F1
#
_cell.length_a   1.000
_cell.length_b   1.000
_cell.length_c   1.000
_cell.angle_alpha   90.00
_cell.angle_beta   90.00
_cell.angle_gamma   90.00
#
_symmetry.space_group_name_H-M   'P 1'
#
loop_
_entity.id
_entity.type
_entity.pdbx_description
1 polymer ?
#
loop_
_entity_poly.entity_id
_entity_poly.type
_entity_poly.pdbx_seq_one_letter_code
_entity_poly.pdbx_strand_id
1 'polypeptide(L)'
;MPQLFYIDIDLRSSRICLAPYQQLKGKAYVIECDSRWAAEQLLKKINARSVKGPMEDPQNYSHVETIKDPLGELRIFRYLGCLT
;
A
#
# COMPACT_ATOMS: atom_id res chain seq x y z
N MET A 1 8.99 -15.59 -2.79
CA MET A 1 7.68 -15.64 -3.48
C MET A 1 7.22 -14.20 -3.68
N PRO A 2 6.62 -13.83 -4.82
CA PRO A 2 6.17 -12.45 -5.05
C PRO A 2 5.10 -12.06 -4.03
N GLN A 3 5.19 -10.85 -3.48
CA GLN A 3 4.19 -10.32 -2.57
C GLN A 3 2.97 -9.87 -3.38
N LEU A 4 1.85 -10.60 -3.24
CA LEU A 4 0.57 -10.22 -3.83
C LEU A 4 -0.06 -9.09 -3.01
N PHE A 5 -0.83 -8.24 -3.67
CA PHE A 5 -1.58 -7.15 -3.04
C PHE A 5 -3.07 -7.29 -3.33
N TYR A 6 -3.90 -6.68 -2.48
CA TYR A 6 -5.33 -6.53 -2.68
C TYR A 6 -5.78 -5.13 -2.25
N ILE A 7 -6.93 -4.69 -2.77
CA ILE A 7 -7.54 -3.43 -2.37
C ILE A 7 -8.38 -3.69 -1.12
N ASP A 8 -8.14 -2.90 -0.09
CA ASP A 8 -8.94 -2.83 1.13
C ASP A 8 -9.55 -1.43 1.25
N ILE A 9 -10.82 -1.36 1.63
CA ILE A 9 -11.55 -0.10 1.75
C ILE A 9 -12.14 -0.03 3.15
N ASP A 10 -11.62 0.89 3.96
CA ASP A 10 -12.22 1.16 5.27
C ASP A 10 -13.49 2.00 5.07
N LEU A 11 -14.64 1.38 5.32
CA LEU A 11 -15.94 2.02 5.17
C LEU A 11 -16.20 3.14 6.20
N ARG A 12 -15.43 3.22 7.30
CA ARG A 12 -15.59 4.28 8.32
C ARG A 12 -14.86 5.54 7.93
N SER A 13 -13.60 5.42 7.54
CA SER A 13 -12.76 6.56 7.13
C SER A 13 -12.84 6.87 5.64
N SER A 14 -13.48 6.00 4.85
CA SER A 14 -13.46 6.01 3.38
C SER A 14 -12.05 5.94 2.79
N ARG A 15 -11.07 5.43 3.54
CA ARG A 15 -9.70 5.23 3.04
C ARG A 15 -9.65 4.02 2.13
N ILE A 16 -8.97 4.21 1.00
CA ILE A 16 -8.76 3.16 -0.01
C ILE A 16 -7.27 2.84 0.03
N CYS A 17 -6.94 1.59 0.32
CA CYS A 17 -5.57 1.15 0.52
C CYS A 17 -5.27 -0.09 -0.32
N LEU A 18 -4.02 -0.26 -0.75
CA LEU A 18 -3.49 -1.56 -1.12
C LEU A 18 -2.79 -2.15 0.10
N ALA A 19 -3.17 -3.37 0.44
CA ALA A 19 -2.53 -4.16 1.48
C ALA A 19 -1.81 -5.35 0.85
N PRO A 20 -0.57 -5.66 1.26
CA PRO A 20 0.06 -6.91 0.91
C PRO A 20 -0.69 -8.08 1.56
N TYR A 21 -0.82 -9.18 0.81
CA TYR A 21 -1.47 -10.42 1.26
C TYR A 21 -0.78 -11.03 2.49
N GLN A 22 0.54 -10.89 2.56
CA GLN A 22 1.33 -11.29 3.73
C GLN A 22 1.95 -10.06 4.37
N GLN A 23 1.50 -9.77 5.60
CA GLN A 23 2.07 -8.75 6.47
C GLN A 23 3.12 -9.40 7.37
N LEU A 24 4.35 -8.90 7.33
CA LEU A 24 5.41 -9.37 8.23
C LEU A 24 5.30 -8.64 9.57
N LYS A 25 5.39 -9.39 10.68
CA LYS A 25 5.36 -8.82 12.03
C LYS A 25 6.44 -7.74 12.18
N GLY A 26 6.06 -6.55 12.64
CA GLY A 26 6.96 -5.40 12.81
C GLY A 26 7.34 -4.66 11.52
N LYS A 27 6.80 -5.08 10.37
CA LYS A 27 6.96 -4.41 9.08
C LYS A 27 5.61 -4.30 8.35
N ALA A 28 4.53 -4.15 9.11
CA ALA A 28 3.21 -4.04 8.50
C ALA A 28 3.09 -2.69 7.78
N TYR A 29 2.57 -2.72 6.56
CA TYR A 29 2.37 -1.50 5.78
C TYR A 29 1.18 -1.60 4.84
N VAL A 30 0.64 -0.45 4.46
CA VAL A 30 -0.36 -0.29 3.41
C VAL A 30 0.01 0.90 2.52
N ILE A 31 -0.53 0.90 1.30
CA ILE A 31 -0.37 1.99 0.34
C ILE A 31 -1.72 2.67 0.17
N GLU A 32 -1.87 3.88 0.70
CA GLU A 32 -3.07 4.69 0.54
C GLU A 32 -3.19 5.22 -0.90
N CYS A 33 -4.42 5.23 -1.42
CA CYS A 33 -4.79 5.73 -2.73
C CYS A 33 -5.94 6.73 -2.60
N ASP A 34 -5.88 7.81 -3.40
CA ASP A 34 -6.90 8.87 -3.36
C ASP A 34 -8.25 8.45 -3.98
N SER A 35 -8.28 7.36 -4.76
CA SER A 35 -9.49 6.85 -5.39
C SER A 35 -9.42 5.35 -5.68
N ARG A 36 -10.58 4.73 -5.89
CA ARG A 36 -10.67 3.33 -6.30
C ARG A 36 -9.99 3.09 -7.65
N TRP A 37 -10.15 4.02 -8.59
CA TRP A 37 -9.48 3.95 -9.88
C TRP A 37 -7.95 3.93 -9.72
N ALA A 38 -7.41 4.83 -8.89
CA ALA A 38 -5.97 4.86 -8.61
C ALA A 38 -5.48 3.55 -7.99
N ALA A 39 -6.24 3.01 -7.04
CA ALA A 39 -5.93 1.74 -6.40
C ALA A 39 -5.92 0.56 -7.40
N GLU A 40 -6.90 0.51 -8.31
CA GLU A 40 -6.98 -0.53 -9.35
C GLU A 40 -5.82 -0.43 -10.36
N GLN A 41 -5.44 0.78 -10.78
CA GLN A 41 -4.29 0.97 -11.67
C GLN A 41 -2.98 0.58 -11.00
N LEU A 42 -2.78 1.02 -9.76
CA LEU A 42 -1.57 0.67 -9.01
C LEU A 42 -1.49 -0.84 -8.75
N LEU A 43 -2.62 -1.47 -8.40
CA LEU A 43 -2.69 -2.93 -8.19
C LEU A 43 -2.28 -3.69 -9.45
N LYS A 44 -2.76 -3.27 -10.62
CA LYS A 44 -2.35 -3.87 -11.91
C LYS A 44 -0.85 -3.72 -12.13
N LYS A 45 -0.29 -2.53 -11.93
CA LYS A 45 1.15 -2.26 -12.12
C LYS A 45 2.03 -3.05 -11.14
N ILE A 46 1.61 -3.16 -9.88
CA ILE A 46 2.31 -3.94 -8.85
C ILE A 46 2.26 -5.44 -9.17
N ASN A 47 1.07 -5.98 -9.48
CA ASN A 47 0.92 -7.40 -9.80
C ASN A 47 1.60 -7.78 -11.12
N ALA A 48 1.70 -6.83 -12.08
CA ALA A 48 2.48 -6.97 -13.31
C ALA A 48 4.01 -6.77 -13.12
N ARG A 49 4.46 -6.46 -11.89
CA ARG A 49 5.86 -6.20 -11.51
C ARG A 49 6.50 -4.98 -12.17
N SER A 50 5.70 -4.08 -12.74
CA SER A 50 6.18 -2.80 -13.26
C SER A 50 6.47 -1.80 -12.14
N VAL A 51 5.83 -2.00 -10.97
CA VAL A 51 6.03 -1.20 -9.75
C VAL A 51 6.28 -2.17 -8.60
N LYS A 52 7.24 -1.86 -7.72
CA LYS A 52 7.48 -2.63 -6.50
C LYS A 52 6.83 -1.96 -5.30
N GLY A 53 6.62 -2.72 -4.22
CA GLY A 53 6.11 -2.15 -2.98
C GLY A 53 7.10 -1.19 -2.28
N PRO A 54 6.65 -0.39 -1.31
CA PRO A 54 7.46 0.61 -0.62
C PRO A 54 8.67 0.05 0.13
N MET A 55 8.65 -1.24 0.50
CA MET A 55 9.81 -1.89 1.13
C MET A 55 10.93 -2.23 0.14
N GLU A 56 10.59 -2.40 -1.14
CA GLU A 56 11.53 -2.78 -2.20
C GLU A 56 11.98 -1.59 -3.05
N ASP A 57 11.13 -0.56 -3.14
CA ASP A 57 11.41 0.66 -3.91
C ASP A 57 10.90 1.91 -3.18
N PRO A 58 11.54 2.28 -2.05
CA PRO A 58 11.07 3.37 -1.20
C PRO A 58 11.11 4.74 -1.89
N GLN A 59 11.85 4.91 -2.99
CA GLN A 59 11.97 6.20 -3.69
C GLN A 59 10.66 6.62 -4.38
N ASN A 60 9.83 5.64 -4.75
CA ASN A 60 8.55 5.87 -5.40
C ASN A 60 7.38 6.05 -4.42
N TYR A 61 7.67 6.14 -3.11
CA TYR A 61 6.64 6.27 -2.10
C TYR A 61 6.99 7.35 -1.09
N SER A 62 6.00 8.16 -0.71
CA SER A 62 6.08 9.01 0.47
C SER A 62 5.53 8.27 1.68
N HIS A 63 6.19 8.41 2.83
CA HIS A 63 5.61 8.00 4.10
C HIS A 63 4.55 9.04 4.50
N VAL A 64 3.33 8.57 4.77
CA VAL A 64 2.19 9.42 5.15
C VAL A 64 2.11 9.49 6.66
N GLU A 65 2.02 8.34 7.32
CA GLU A 65 1.90 8.26 8.76
C GLU A 65 2.25 6.86 9.29
N THR A 66 2.39 6.76 10.61
CA THR A 66 2.57 5.50 11.31
C THR A 66 1.54 5.39 12.42
N ILE A 67 0.71 4.37 12.36
CA ILE A 67 -0.28 4.04 13.39
C ILE A 67 0.37 3.02 14.34
N LYS A 68 0.37 3.31 15.64
CA LYS A 68 0.88 2.41 16.68
C LYS A 68 -0.27 1.98 17.58
N ASP A 69 -0.43 0.68 17.76
CA ASP A 69 -1.37 0.08 18.68
C ASP A 69 -0.69 -1.03 19.51
N PRO A 70 -1.37 -1.64 20.48
CA PRO A 70 -0.80 -2.74 21.27
C PRO A 70 -0.45 -4.00 20.45
N LEU A 71 -0.99 -4.16 19.24
CA LEU A 71 -0.77 -5.29 18.35
C LEU A 71 0.45 -5.06 17.43
N GLY A 72 0.85 -3.82 17.21
CA GLY A 72 2.07 -3.46 16.51
C GLY A 72 2.08 -2.07 15.89
N GLU A 73 2.85 -1.95 14.82
CA GLU A 73 3.04 -0.71 14.07
C GLU A 73 2.59 -0.95 12.62
N LEU A 74 1.71 -0.07 12.12
CA LEU A 74 1.29 -0.02 10.72
C LEU A 74 1.83 1.26 10.07
N ARG A 75 2.58 1.11 8.99
CA ARG A 75 3.09 2.24 8.20
C ARG A 75 2.22 2.47 6.98
N ILE A 76 1.85 3.72 6.75
CA ILE A 76 1.04 4.11 5.60
C ILE A 76 1.92 4.88 4.63
N PHE A 77 1.90 4.45 3.38
CA PHE A 77 2.64 5.06 2.28
C PHE A 77 1.69 5.58 1.21
N ARG A 78 2.16 6.51 0.39
CA ARG A 78 1.46 6.96 -0.82
C ARG A 78 2.40 6.84 -2.02
N TYR A 79 1.89 6.29 -3.12
CA TYR A 79 2.66 6.16 -4.35
C TYR A 79 2.83 7.53 -5.02
N LEU A 80 4.06 7.85 -5.43
CA LEU A 80 4.42 9.14 -6.05
C LEU A 80 4.47 9.08 -7.58
N GLY A 81 4.43 7.87 -8.16
CA GLY A 81 4.54 7.68 -9.61
C GLY A 81 3.23 7.93 -10.37
N CYS A 82 3.35 8.03 -11.69
CA CYS A 82 2.20 8.28 -12.55
C CYS A 82 1.35 7.02 -12.79
N LEU A 83 0.03 7.14 -12.65
CA LEU A 83 -0.94 6.05 -12.83
C LEU A 83 -1.56 5.97 -14.25
N THR A 84 -1.08 6.80 -15.18
CA THR A 84 -1.46 6.77 -16.61
C THR A 84 -1.22 5.40 -17.25
#